data_AF-A0A3C0U4P8-F1
#
_entry.id   AF-A0A3C0U4P8-F1
#
_cell.length_a   1.000
_cell.length_b   1.000
_cell.length_c   1.000
_cell.angle_alpha   90.00
_cell.angle_beta   90.00
_cell.angle_gamma   90.00
#
_symmetry.space_group_name_H-M   'P 1'
#
loop_
_entity.id
_entity.type
_entity.pdbx_description
1 polymer ?
#
loop_
_entity_poly.entity_id
_entity_poly.type
_entity_poly.pdbx_seq_one_letter_code
_entity_poly.pdbx_strand_id
1 'polypeptide(L)' 'MIITKTPFRISFVGGGSDLPTYYTQRKGAVLSTTIDKYMYIS' A
#
# COMPACT_ATOMS: atom_id res chain seq x y z
N MET A 1 15.75 -22.74 -6.99
CA MET A 1 14.54 -22.32 -6.25
C MET A 1 14.54 -20.80 -6.20
N ILE A 2 13.51 -20.12 -6.71
CA ILE A 2 13.42 -18.66 -6.69
C ILE A 2 12.42 -18.28 -5.60
N ILE A 3 12.87 -17.54 -4.59
CA ILE A 3 12.03 -17.09 -3.48
C ILE A 3 11.82 -15.58 -3.60
N THR A 4 10.58 -15.12 -3.43
CA THR A 4 10.21 -13.71 -3.37
C THR A 4 9.94 -13.29 -1.92
N LYS A 5 10.29 -12.06 -1.58
CA LYS A 5 10.07 -11.43 -0.26
C LYS A 5 9.42 -10.07 -0.48
N THR A 6 8.13 -9.94 -0.20
CA THR A 6 7.37 -8.69 -0.41
C THR A 6 7.01 -8.05 0.94
N PRO A 7 7.34 -6.77 1.19
CA PRO A 7 7.04 -6.11 2.46
C PRO A 7 5.56 -5.77 2.61
N PHE A 8 5.05 -5.91 3.82
CA PHE A 8 3.80 -5.26 4.21
C PHE A 8 4.03 -3.75 4.42
N ARG A 9 2.94 -2.99 4.35
CA ARG A 9 2.94 -1.53 4.55
C ARG A 9 1.90 -1.11 5.58
N ILE A 10 2.20 -0.03 6.31
CA ILE A 10 1.25 0.70 7.15
C ILE A 10 0.90 2.01 6.46
N SER A 11 -0.40 2.33 6.42
CA SER A 11 -0.89 3.62 5.94
C SER A 11 -0.94 4.61 7.09
N PHE A 12 -0.29 5.78 6.93
CA PHE A 12 -0.31 6.84 7.93
C PHE A 12 -1.49 7.79 7.72
N VAL A 13 -1.73 8.20 6.47
CA VAL A 13 -2.85 9.11 6.14
C VAL A 13 -3.25 8.97 4.67
N GLY A 14 -4.50 9.33 4.37
CA GLY A 14 -5.02 9.40 3.01
C GLY A 14 -5.61 8.10 2.47
N GLY A 15 -5.64 7.04 3.28
CA GLY A 15 -6.29 5.78 2.92
C GLY A 15 -7.76 6.01 2.54
N GLY A 16 -8.17 5.47 1.40
CA GLY A 16 -9.51 5.67 0.84
C GLY A 16 -9.57 6.77 -0.21
N SER A 17 -8.62 7.72 -0.22
CA SER A 17 -8.55 8.73 -1.28
C SER A 17 -8.08 8.16 -2.63
N ASP A 18 -7.46 6.98 -2.59
CA ASP A 18 -7.06 6.15 -3.73
C ASP A 18 -8.20 5.28 -4.28
N LEU A 19 -9.40 5.34 -3.70
CA LEU A 19 -10.58 4.65 -4.22
C LEU A 19 -11.22 5.42 -5.38
N PRO A 20 -11.78 4.73 -6.40
CA PRO A 20 -12.45 5.37 -7.53
C PRO A 20 -13.59 6.31 -7.11
N THR A 21 -14.31 5.95 -6.06
CA THR A 21 -15.40 6.77 -5.50
C THR A 21 -14.94 8.13 -4.99
N TYR A 22 -13.65 8.28 -4.64
CA TYR A 22 -13.05 9.52 -4.18
C TYR A 22 -12.28 10.23 -5.30
N TYR A 23 -11.30 9.55 -5.94
CA TYR A 23 -10.35 10.23 -6.82
C TYR A 23 -10.98 10.74 -8.13
N THR A 24 -12.14 10.22 -8.52
CA THR A 24 -12.87 10.69 -9.70
C THR A 24 -13.45 12.09 -9.52
N GLN A 25 -13.62 12.54 -8.27
CA GLN A 25 -14.19 13.85 -7.95
C GLN A 25 -13.13 14.85 -7.46
N ARG A 26 -12.06 14.37 -6.82
CA ARG A 26 -10.99 15.19 -6.21
C ARG A 26 -9.65 14.47 -6.34
N LYS A 27 -8.52 15.19 -6.31
CA LYS A 27 -7.21 14.52 -6.28
C LYS A 27 -7.02 13.76 -4.96
N GLY A 28 -6.62 12.49 -5.06
CA GLY A 28 -6.25 11.65 -3.92
C GLY A 28 -4.74 11.70 -3.63
N ALA A 29 -4.36 11.42 -2.38
CA ALA A 29 -2.97 11.30 -1.95
C ALA A 29 -2.89 10.38 -0.73
N VAL A 30 -1.93 9.46 -0.72
CA VAL A 30 -1.71 8.52 0.39
C VAL A 30 -0.26 8.61 0.85
N LEU A 31 -0.05 8.63 2.17
CA LEU A 31 1.27 8.50 2.77
C LEU A 31 1.32 7.17 3.53
N SER A 32 2.23 6.29 3.12
CA SER A 32 2.42 4.97 3.72
C SER A 32 3.89 4.57 3.67
N THR A 33 4.31 3.70 4.59
CA THR A 33 5.67 3.13 4.60
C THR A 33 5.61 1.63 4.76
N THR A 34 6.63 0.94 4.27
CA THR A 34 6.85 -0.47 4.55
C THR A 34 7.31 -0.67 5.98
N ILE A 35 7.08 -1.88 6.50
CA ILE A 35 7.52 -2.30 7.83
C ILE A 35 8.36 -3.57 7.73
N ASP A 36 9.05 -3.91 8.82
CA ASP A 36 9.86 -5.14 8.95
C ASP A 36 8.97 -6.39 9.16
N LYS A 37 8.04 -6.61 8.23
CA LYS A 37 7.13 -7.76 8.13
C LYS A 37 6.95 -8.08 6.64
N TYR A 38 7.01 -9.36 6.29
CA TYR A 38 7.07 -9.78 4.88
C TYR A 38 6.22 -11.02 4.60
N MET A 39 5.76 -11.12 3.35
CA MET A 39 5.21 -12.33 2.75
C MET A 39 6.27 -13.00 1.87
N TYR A 40 6.37 -14.32 1.96
CA TYR A 40 7.34 -15.13 1.22
C TYR A 40 6.62 -16.12 0.31
N ILE A 41 7.05 -16.21 -0.95
CA ILE A 41 6.56 -17.19 -1.94
C ILE A 41 7.77 -17.82 -2.61
N SER A 42 7.81 -19.16 -2.72
CA SER A 42 8.92 -19.94 -3.27
C SER A 42 8.50 -20.78 -4.47
#